data_AF-A7TC26-F1
#
_entry.id   AF-A7TC26-F1
#
_cell.length_a   1.000
_cell.length_b   1.000
_cell.length_c   1.000
_cell.angle_alpha   90.00
_cell.angle_beta   90.00
_cell.angle_gamma   90.00
#
_symmetry.space_group_name_H-M   'P 1'
#
loop_
_entity.id
_entity.type
_entity.pdbx_description
1 polymer ?
#
loop_
_entity_poly.entity_id
_entity_poly.type
_entity_poly.pdbx_seq_one_letter_code
_entity_poly.pdbx_strand_id
1 'polypeptide(L)'
;MPLLQVLDVENGVGYPNKDTVGVNYLIDGMVIGNAQQDYEIKWTLLQKRLFELLLKSYKNDAKSIIISEEDFKDVDFTNANLPHSFAIKFNVLNAETEKIQLDAIAGATANLLIGRFGHGNAAIAEIINEITEHEELQANDSILAEIVHLPESRIGNILSRPEMRNYEMAYLAKSNKENQFQIKISDLYVSVRNGNIILRSKALNKQIIPRLVDGDNELLINSEEEIAILSFIDTIKNRSSINLEEFLFNTNQALIKDTAGNGYTNECVAILLNDSTKFPKINFDDKKEIAISRQFLPGSEWLYFKIYCGVKTSDYILTEVILPVIENFIEKGTIKKWFYLRYVDTDYHLRFRLHLTNPNEFDGVMNEINTALSSLHDNGLIAKVQLDTYNREIERYGADKIEATEELFFIDSMFCANFINYLDPEIGISIKWQIALRGTDQYLDDFGLDLEQKAAFTEKVAENFFFENKGDTFLRKQLNEKYRKMRSEVEDLMLLEKDAEREIAPLLELLSERSYANKTIAASLNVQYEDKEFHNLVFSYIHMMHNRIFNAKQRHNEFIIYELLSRHYKSFIARKKYEKIPV
;
A
#
# COMPACT_ATOMS: atom_id res chain seq x y z
N MET A 1 -1.05 5.81 12.84
CA MET A 1 -1.44 5.11 14.09
C MET A 1 -0.20 4.93 14.97
N PRO A 2 -0.33 4.85 16.31
CA PRO A 2 0.81 4.53 17.19
C PRO A 2 1.46 3.20 16.80
N LEU A 3 2.79 3.13 16.75
CA LEU A 3 3.54 1.93 16.34
C LEU A 3 3.18 0.72 17.21
N LEU A 4 3.14 0.89 18.53
CA LEU A 4 2.81 -0.18 19.47
C LEU A 4 1.40 -0.75 19.25
N GLN A 5 0.43 0.10 18.88
CA GLN A 5 -0.92 -0.36 18.57
C GLN A 5 -0.96 -1.11 17.23
N VAL A 6 -0.17 -0.69 16.24
CA VAL A 6 -0.10 -1.39 14.94
C VAL A 6 0.51 -2.79 15.10
N LEU A 7 1.55 -2.91 15.93
CA LEU A 7 2.24 -4.18 16.20
C LEU A 7 1.49 -5.09 17.19
N ASP A 8 0.47 -4.57 17.87
CA ASP A 8 -0.38 -5.36 18.75
C ASP A 8 -1.11 -6.44 17.94
N VAL A 9 -1.04 -7.69 18.40
CA VAL A 9 -1.62 -8.84 17.69
C VAL A 9 -3.13 -8.97 17.88
N GLU A 10 -3.70 -8.32 18.89
CA GLU A 10 -5.14 -8.38 19.19
C GLU A 10 -5.89 -7.20 18.57
N ASN A 11 -5.30 -6.01 18.64
CA ASN A 11 -5.94 -4.74 18.28
C ASN A 11 -5.31 -4.07 17.04
N GLY A 12 -4.23 -4.64 16.50
CA GLY A 12 -3.45 -4.11 15.39
C GLY A 12 -3.41 -5.03 14.17
N VAL A 13 -2.33 -4.89 13.39
CA VAL A 13 -2.06 -5.72 12.20
C VAL A 13 -1.07 -6.84 12.54
N GLY A 14 -0.39 -6.77 13.68
CA GLY A 14 0.58 -7.76 14.14
C GLY A 14 1.88 -7.76 13.33
N TYR A 15 2.63 -8.86 13.41
CA TYR A 15 3.92 -9.04 12.72
C TYR A 15 3.76 -9.85 11.43
N PRO A 16 4.44 -9.49 10.34
CA PRO A 16 4.46 -10.32 9.14
C PRO A 16 5.18 -11.65 9.43
N ASN A 17 4.56 -12.78 9.07
CA ASN A 17 5.05 -14.17 9.17
C ASN A 17 5.10 -14.84 10.56
N LYS A 18 4.20 -14.51 11.48
CA LYS A 18 3.84 -15.41 12.60
C LYS A 18 2.33 -15.58 12.64
N ASP A 19 1.88 -16.83 12.55
CA ASP A 19 0.45 -17.17 12.52
C ASP A 19 -0.30 -16.53 13.69
N THR A 20 -1.44 -15.95 13.34
CA THR A 20 -2.24 -14.97 14.07
C THR A 20 -3.15 -15.58 15.13
N VAL A 21 -2.67 -16.48 15.99
CA VAL A 21 -3.46 -16.99 17.14
C VAL A 21 -2.60 -17.28 18.37
N GLY A 22 -2.37 -16.26 19.20
CA GLY A 22 -1.83 -16.40 20.56
C GLY A 22 -0.43 -17.03 20.66
N VAL A 23 0.20 -16.88 21.82
CA VAL A 23 1.47 -17.59 22.10
C VAL A 23 1.14 -19.05 22.37
N ASN A 24 1.16 -19.90 21.33
CA ASN A 24 1.02 -21.35 21.51
C ASN A 24 2.41 -21.99 21.58
N TYR A 25 2.95 -22.09 22.80
CA TYR A 25 4.28 -22.64 23.12
C TYR A 25 4.64 -23.98 22.44
N LEU A 26 3.65 -24.76 22.00
CA LEU A 26 3.86 -26.07 21.36
C LEU A 26 4.18 -25.99 19.86
N ILE A 27 3.72 -24.94 19.16
CA ILE A 27 3.85 -24.80 17.71
C ILE A 27 4.59 -23.53 17.28
N ASP A 28 4.85 -22.62 18.22
CA ASP A 28 5.62 -21.40 17.98
C ASP A 28 7.03 -21.78 17.49
N GLY A 29 7.35 -21.44 16.23
CA GLY A 29 8.59 -21.83 15.55
C GLY A 29 8.47 -22.98 14.53
N MET A 30 7.29 -23.60 14.39
CA MET A 30 7.02 -24.52 13.28
C MET A 30 6.42 -23.77 12.08
N VAL A 31 7.13 -23.78 10.95
CA VAL A 31 6.55 -23.38 9.66
C VAL A 31 5.68 -24.53 9.17
N ILE A 32 4.39 -24.53 9.55
CA ILE A 32 3.41 -25.44 8.96
C ILE A 32 3.02 -24.81 7.62
N GLY A 33 3.31 -25.53 6.54
CA GLY A 33 3.35 -24.99 5.18
C GLY A 33 2.19 -24.07 4.85
N ASN A 34 2.49 -22.78 4.69
CA ASN A 34 1.63 -21.90 3.92
C ASN A 34 1.45 -22.52 2.54
N ALA A 35 0.20 -22.61 2.07
CA ALA A 35 -0.10 -22.96 0.69
C ALA A 35 0.88 -22.18 -0.21
N GLN A 36 1.62 -22.90 -1.06
CA GLN A 36 2.52 -22.28 -2.03
C GLN A 36 1.73 -21.18 -2.74
N GLN A 37 1.96 -19.92 -2.36
CA GLN A 37 1.61 -18.83 -3.23
C GLN A 37 2.48 -19.06 -4.45
N ASP A 38 1.85 -19.34 -5.59
CA ASP A 38 2.51 -19.38 -6.88
C ASP A 38 3.16 -17.99 -7.08
N TYR A 39 4.41 -17.87 -6.65
CA TYR A 39 5.21 -16.69 -6.95
C TYR A 39 5.45 -16.73 -8.45
N GLU A 40 4.70 -15.91 -9.18
CA GLU A 40 5.01 -15.63 -10.58
C GLU A 40 6.39 -14.95 -10.60
N ILE A 41 7.44 -15.72 -10.93
CA ILE A 41 8.80 -15.20 -11.07
C ILE A 41 8.80 -14.27 -12.29
N LYS A 42 8.58 -12.97 -12.06
CA LYS A 42 8.66 -11.95 -13.11
C LYS A 42 10.11 -11.50 -13.25
N TRP A 43 10.67 -11.79 -14.41
CA TRP A 43 12.02 -11.40 -14.76
C TRP A 43 12.09 -9.90 -15.08
N THR A 44 12.96 -9.18 -14.38
CA THR A 44 13.34 -7.81 -14.79
C THR A 44 14.26 -7.86 -16.00
N LEU A 45 14.40 -6.75 -16.71
CA LEU A 45 15.32 -6.65 -17.84
C LEU A 45 16.77 -6.92 -17.40
N LEU A 46 17.16 -6.42 -16.22
CA LEU A 46 18.46 -6.70 -15.60
C LEU A 46 18.68 -8.20 -15.39
N GLN A 47 17.72 -8.89 -14.77
CA GLN A 47 17.80 -10.34 -14.54
C GLN A 47 17.91 -11.08 -15.86
N LYS A 48 17.14 -10.68 -16.88
CA LYS A 48 17.21 -11.27 -18.22
C LYS A 48 18.62 -11.13 -18.82
N ARG A 49 19.23 -9.95 -18.74
CA ARG A 49 20.60 -9.71 -19.23
C ARG A 49 21.64 -10.55 -18.48
N LEU A 50 21.56 -10.60 -17.15
CA LEU A 50 22.46 -11.43 -16.33
C LEU A 50 22.34 -12.92 -16.69
N PHE A 51 21.13 -13.40 -16.96
CA PHE A 51 20.92 -14.79 -17.37
C PHE A 51 21.39 -15.06 -18.79
N GLU A 52 21.27 -14.12 -19.72
CA GLU A 52 21.85 -14.24 -21.06
C GLU A 52 23.39 -14.36 -20.99
N LEU A 53 24.04 -13.56 -20.14
CA LEU A 53 25.49 -13.66 -19.89
C LEU A 53 25.87 -15.01 -19.26
N LEU A 54 25.11 -15.46 -18.26
CA LEU A 54 25.32 -16.76 -17.61
C LEU A 54 25.17 -17.91 -18.61
N LEU A 55 24.13 -17.89 -19.44
CA LEU A 55 23.90 -18.89 -20.49
C LEU A 55 25.02 -18.90 -21.53
N LYS A 56 25.54 -17.73 -21.92
CA LYS A 56 26.68 -17.62 -22.84
C LYS A 56 27.93 -18.23 -22.23
N SER A 57 28.19 -17.97 -20.94
CA SER A 57 29.31 -18.57 -20.21
C SER A 57 29.18 -20.08 -20.14
N TYR A 58 28.00 -20.57 -19.75
CA TYR A 58 27.70 -21.99 -19.61
C TYR A 58 27.85 -22.76 -20.93
N LYS A 59 27.35 -22.19 -22.04
CA LYS A 59 27.49 -22.80 -23.38
C LYS A 59 28.94 -22.91 -23.86
N ASN A 60 29.81 -22.01 -23.39
CA ASN A 60 31.20 -21.94 -23.80
C ASN A 60 32.16 -22.61 -22.81
N ASP A 61 31.64 -23.24 -21.75
CA ASP A 61 32.42 -23.79 -20.63
C ASP A 61 33.41 -22.76 -20.03
N ALA A 62 33.01 -21.48 -20.06
CA ALA A 62 33.84 -20.39 -19.58
C ALA A 62 33.76 -20.30 -18.06
N LYS A 63 34.94 -20.21 -17.43
CA LYS A 63 35.10 -20.12 -15.96
C LYS A 63 34.92 -18.71 -15.39
N SER A 64 34.78 -17.71 -16.24
CA SER A 64 34.60 -16.30 -15.86
C SER A 64 33.70 -15.57 -16.83
N ILE A 65 32.90 -14.64 -16.33
CA ILE A 65 32.06 -13.75 -17.14
C ILE A 65 32.68 -12.36 -17.12
N ILE A 66 32.95 -11.80 -18.30
CA ILE A 66 33.34 -10.39 -18.44
C ILE A 66 32.07 -9.58 -18.60
N ILE A 67 31.90 -8.57 -17.74
CA ILE A 67 30.74 -7.69 -17.73
C ILE A 67 31.19 -6.28 -18.13
N SER A 68 30.44 -5.64 -19.01
CA SER A 68 30.71 -4.29 -19.52
C SER A 68 29.43 -3.44 -19.57
N GLU A 69 29.58 -2.12 -19.78
CA GLU A 69 28.43 -1.21 -19.95
C GLU A 69 27.56 -1.58 -21.15
N GLU A 70 28.15 -2.14 -22.21
CA GLU A 70 27.42 -2.52 -23.43
C GLU A 70 26.37 -3.62 -23.17
N ASP A 71 26.62 -4.48 -22.17
CA ASP A 71 25.73 -5.58 -21.79
C ASP A 71 24.42 -5.08 -21.16
N PHE A 72 24.40 -3.83 -20.68
CA PHE A 72 23.26 -3.23 -19.98
C PHE A 72 22.79 -1.89 -20.57
N LYS A 73 23.13 -1.59 -21.82
CA LYS A 73 22.75 -0.33 -22.51
C LYS A 73 21.25 -0.03 -22.53
N ASP A 74 20.41 -1.06 -22.39
CA ASP A 74 18.95 -0.96 -22.37
C ASP A 74 18.35 -1.05 -20.96
N VAL A 75 19.18 -1.18 -19.93
CA VAL A 75 18.76 -1.16 -18.54
C VAL A 75 18.85 0.28 -18.01
N ASP A 76 17.74 0.80 -17.52
CA ASP A 76 17.69 2.11 -16.90
C ASP A 76 18.10 2.01 -15.41
N PHE A 77 19.27 2.58 -15.09
CA PHE A 77 19.78 2.69 -13.72
C PHE A 77 19.50 4.06 -13.08
N THR A 78 18.84 5.00 -13.78
CA THR A 78 18.66 6.38 -13.29
C THR A 78 17.78 6.47 -12.04
N ASN A 79 16.90 5.48 -11.82
CA ASN A 79 16.04 5.39 -10.63
C ASN A 79 16.60 4.44 -9.55
N ALA A 80 17.90 4.15 -9.55
CA ALA A 80 18.52 3.33 -8.51
C ALA A 80 18.41 4.03 -7.14
N ASN A 81 17.73 3.38 -6.20
CA ASN A 81 17.58 3.87 -4.83
C ASN A 81 18.85 3.56 -4.01
N LEU A 82 19.94 4.28 -4.31
CA LEU A 82 21.21 4.13 -3.64
C LEU A 82 21.18 4.81 -2.26
N PRO A 83 21.84 4.23 -1.24
CA PRO A 83 21.95 4.86 0.07
C PRO A 83 22.80 6.14 0.01
N HIS A 84 22.63 6.99 1.03
CA HIS A 84 23.34 8.27 1.18
C HIS A 84 24.83 8.10 1.46
N SER A 85 25.19 6.97 2.08
CA SER A 85 26.55 6.49 2.12
C SER A 85 26.55 4.96 2.20
N PHE A 86 27.61 4.33 1.71
CA PHE A 86 27.84 2.89 1.82
C PHE A 86 29.33 2.57 1.80
N ALA A 87 29.68 1.40 2.30
CA ALA A 87 31.05 0.93 2.33
C ALA A 87 31.26 -0.17 1.29
N ILE A 88 32.42 -0.15 0.64
CA ILE A 88 32.89 -1.21 -0.24
C ILE A 88 34.05 -1.90 0.44
N LYS A 89 33.90 -3.20 0.69
CA LYS A 89 34.96 -4.08 1.17
C LYS A 89 35.59 -4.78 -0.03
N PHE A 90 36.90 -4.65 -0.17
CA PHE A 90 37.63 -5.23 -1.30
C PHE A 90 39.07 -5.57 -0.91
N ASN A 91 39.66 -6.51 -1.65
CA ASN A 91 41.06 -6.89 -1.49
C ASN A 91 41.85 -6.47 -2.75
N VAL A 92 43.06 -5.97 -2.58
CA VAL A 92 43.98 -5.72 -3.70
C VAL A 92 44.76 -7.00 -3.98
N LEU A 93 44.47 -7.64 -5.12
CA LEU A 93 45.07 -8.93 -5.50
C LEU A 93 46.48 -8.77 -6.07
N ASN A 94 46.74 -7.67 -6.77
CA ASN A 94 48.01 -7.43 -7.44
C ASN A 94 48.34 -5.93 -7.45
N ALA A 95 49.47 -5.57 -6.84
CA ALA A 95 49.89 -4.19 -6.68
C ALA A 95 50.32 -3.49 -7.99
N GLU A 96 50.76 -4.24 -9.00
CA GLU A 96 51.26 -3.69 -10.28
C GLU A 96 50.12 -3.43 -11.26
N THR A 97 49.11 -4.28 -11.25
CA THR A 97 47.94 -4.21 -12.15
C THR A 97 46.72 -3.55 -11.51
N GLU A 98 46.81 -3.24 -10.20
CA GLU A 98 45.73 -2.67 -9.39
C GLU A 98 44.42 -3.49 -9.43
N LYS A 99 44.54 -4.79 -9.72
CA LYS A 99 43.38 -5.69 -9.78
C LYS A 99 42.82 -5.88 -8.38
N ILE A 100 41.53 -5.58 -8.22
CA ILE A 100 40.80 -5.76 -6.95
C ILE A 100 39.84 -6.96 -7.02
N GLN A 101 39.64 -7.59 -5.87
CA GLN A 101 38.53 -8.51 -5.61
C GLN A 101 37.50 -7.74 -4.78
N LEU A 102 36.28 -7.65 -5.28
CA LEU A 102 35.16 -7.04 -4.56
C LEU A 102 34.52 -8.10 -3.66
N ASP A 103 34.55 -7.88 -2.34
CA ASP A 103 34.00 -8.84 -1.38
C ASP A 103 32.55 -8.47 -1.03
N ALA A 104 32.31 -7.20 -0.73
CA ALA A 104 30.99 -6.74 -0.34
C ALA A 104 30.77 -5.26 -0.68
N ILE A 105 29.56 -4.93 -1.11
CA ILE A 105 29.01 -3.57 -1.09
C ILE A 105 27.95 -3.58 0.00
N ALA A 106 28.17 -2.83 1.08
CA ALA A 106 27.44 -3.04 2.31
C ALA A 106 26.83 -1.76 2.88
N GLY A 107 25.62 -1.93 3.40
CA GLY A 107 24.98 -1.00 4.33
C GLY A 107 24.22 0.15 3.68
N ALA A 108 23.27 0.67 4.45
CA ALA A 108 22.63 1.96 4.17
C ALA A 108 23.34 3.14 4.88
N THR A 109 24.51 2.86 5.44
CA THR A 109 25.50 3.79 5.99
C THR A 109 26.89 3.17 5.85
N ALA A 110 27.89 3.97 5.51
CA ALA A 110 29.28 3.54 5.40
C ALA A 110 29.90 3.18 6.76
N ASN A 111 29.31 3.67 7.86
CA ASN A 111 29.73 3.32 9.22
C ASN A 111 29.50 1.85 9.59
N LEU A 112 28.79 1.07 8.76
CA LEU A 112 28.53 -0.36 8.98
C LEU A 112 29.83 -1.14 9.24
N LEU A 113 30.87 -0.94 8.42
CA LEU A 113 32.11 -1.72 8.53
C LEU A 113 33.12 -1.12 9.51
N ILE A 114 33.13 0.20 9.66
CA ILE A 114 34.19 0.90 10.41
C ILE A 114 33.79 1.35 11.82
N GLY A 115 32.49 1.40 12.13
CA GLY A 115 31.97 2.02 13.35
C GLY A 115 32.56 1.48 14.66
N ARG A 116 32.85 0.17 14.71
CA ARG A 116 33.46 -0.47 15.89
C ARG A 116 34.91 -0.02 16.17
N PHE A 117 35.62 0.48 15.17
CA PHE A 117 37.03 0.87 15.30
C PHE A 117 37.21 2.32 15.76
N GLY A 118 36.14 3.13 15.76
CA GLY A 118 36.17 4.54 16.16
C GLY A 118 36.66 4.77 17.60
N HIS A 119 36.42 3.83 18.51
CA HIS A 119 36.93 3.91 19.88
C HIS A 119 38.45 3.71 19.99
N GLY A 120 39.05 2.96 19.06
CA GLY A 120 40.46 2.56 19.13
C GLY A 120 41.41 3.44 18.32
N ASN A 121 40.90 4.32 17.45
CA ASN A 121 41.72 5.13 16.56
C ASN A 121 41.05 6.48 16.24
N ALA A 122 41.71 7.59 16.58
CA ALA A 122 41.20 8.94 16.38
C ALA A 122 40.95 9.30 14.91
N ALA A 123 41.82 8.86 13.98
CA ALA A 123 41.64 9.13 12.56
C ALA A 123 40.40 8.40 12.00
N ILE A 124 40.11 7.19 12.47
CA ILE A 124 38.88 6.48 12.10
C ILE A 124 37.65 7.17 12.71
N ALA A 125 37.75 7.69 13.93
CA ALA A 125 36.68 8.46 14.55
C ALA A 125 36.33 9.73 13.76
N GLU A 126 37.34 10.44 13.23
CA GLU A 126 37.13 11.60 12.36
C GLU A 126 36.37 11.22 11.07
N ILE A 127 36.76 10.12 10.43
CA ILE A 127 36.06 9.60 9.24
C ILE A 127 34.60 9.24 9.56
N ILE A 128 34.34 8.59 10.70
CA ILE A 128 32.98 8.25 11.15
C ILE A 128 32.12 9.52 11.33
N ASN A 129 32.72 10.59 11.88
CA ASN A 129 32.04 11.87 12.05
C ASN A 129 31.73 12.52 10.71
N GLU A 130 32.67 12.54 9.76
CA GLU A 130 32.46 13.09 8.41
C GLU A 130 31.32 12.38 7.68
N ILE A 131 31.28 11.04 7.73
CA ILE A 131 30.18 10.24 7.16
C ILE A 131 28.85 10.63 7.82
N THR A 132 28.83 10.77 9.14
CA THR A 132 27.60 11.07 9.88
C THR A 132 27.09 12.46 9.58
N GLU A 133 27.97 13.47 9.55
CA GLU A 133 27.62 14.85 9.18
C GLU A 133 27.05 14.92 7.77
N HIS A 134 27.66 14.21 6.81
CA HIS A 134 27.16 14.10 5.44
C HIS A 134 25.73 13.54 5.39
N GLU A 135 25.48 12.44 6.08
CA GLU A 135 24.16 11.81 6.14
C GLU A 135 23.11 12.71 6.83
N GLU A 136 23.49 13.38 7.92
CA GLU A 136 22.60 14.28 8.67
C GLU A 136 22.23 15.54 7.86
N LEU A 137 23.18 16.12 7.11
CA LEU A 137 22.92 17.25 6.21
C LEU A 137 21.91 16.89 5.13
N GLN A 138 21.95 15.66 4.61
CA GLN A 138 21.00 15.21 3.59
C GLN A 138 19.62 14.92 4.17
N ALA A 139 19.54 14.54 5.46
CA ALA A 139 18.30 14.23 6.15
C ALA A 139 17.33 15.42 6.22
N ASN A 140 17.81 16.67 6.15
CA ASN A 140 17.04 17.93 6.10
C ASN A 140 15.84 18.00 7.06
N ASP A 141 14.70 17.42 6.65
CA ASP A 141 13.41 17.41 7.36
C ASP A 141 13.14 16.11 8.17
N SER A 142 14.06 15.14 8.11
CA SER A 142 14.01 13.85 8.82
C SER A 142 15.06 13.76 9.94
N ILE A 143 14.86 12.82 10.86
CA ILE A 143 15.83 12.48 11.91
C ILE A 143 16.37 11.08 11.66
N LEU A 144 17.69 10.99 11.52
CA LEU A 144 18.43 9.74 11.59
C LEU A 144 18.64 9.39 13.05
N ALA A 145 18.19 8.20 13.45
CA ALA A 145 18.31 7.76 14.85
C ALA A 145 18.97 6.38 14.92
N GLU A 146 19.95 6.25 15.81
CA GLU A 146 20.65 4.98 16.04
C GLU A 146 19.83 4.10 16.98
N ILE A 147 19.67 2.82 16.65
CA ILE A 147 19.06 1.87 17.59
C ILE A 147 20.13 1.40 18.57
N VAL A 148 19.96 1.75 19.83
CA VAL A 148 20.80 1.23 20.92
C VAL A 148 20.09 0.04 21.53
N HIS A 149 20.58 -1.17 21.27
CA HIS A 149 20.01 -2.39 21.81
C HIS A 149 21.06 -3.28 22.47
N LEU A 150 20.62 -4.06 23.46
CA LEU A 150 21.43 -5.12 24.07
C LEU A 150 21.00 -6.46 23.47
N PRO A 151 21.75 -7.08 22.56
CA PRO A 151 21.48 -8.44 22.09
C PRO A 151 21.79 -9.46 23.20
N GLU A 152 21.07 -10.57 23.23
CA GLU A 152 21.31 -11.65 24.19
C GLU A 152 22.67 -12.34 23.92
N SER A 153 23.56 -12.31 24.91
CA SER A 153 24.83 -13.02 25.12
C SER A 153 25.84 -13.13 23.95
N ARG A 154 27.10 -12.73 24.24
CA ARG A 154 28.36 -12.80 23.43
C ARG A 154 28.71 -11.65 22.48
N ILE A 155 27.81 -10.71 22.18
CA ILE A 155 28.07 -9.59 21.24
C ILE A 155 28.40 -8.25 21.95
N GLY A 156 28.41 -8.20 23.29
CA GLY A 156 28.63 -6.96 24.06
C GLY A 156 29.91 -6.16 23.69
N ASN A 157 30.98 -6.84 23.26
CA ASN A 157 32.22 -6.20 22.83
C ASN A 157 32.15 -5.58 21.41
N ILE A 158 31.19 -5.99 20.58
CA ILE A 158 30.97 -5.49 19.21
C ILE A 158 30.12 -4.18 19.24
N LEU A 159 29.48 -3.90 20.37
CA LEU A 159 28.59 -2.76 20.58
C LEU A 159 29.24 -1.56 21.26
N SER A 160 30.51 -1.66 21.68
CA SER A 160 31.26 -0.50 22.15
C SER A 160 31.55 0.41 20.95
N ARG A 161 30.69 1.40 20.71
CA ARG A 161 30.80 2.38 19.61
C ARG A 161 30.72 3.83 20.14
N PRO A 162 31.47 4.77 19.54
CA PRO A 162 31.36 6.18 19.93
C PRO A 162 29.95 6.68 19.63
N GLU A 163 29.53 7.78 20.29
CA GLU A 163 28.26 8.42 19.99
C GLU A 163 28.26 8.95 18.56
N MET A 164 27.61 8.25 17.63
CA MET A 164 27.65 8.59 16.21
C MET A 164 26.59 9.64 15.84
N ARG A 165 25.38 9.55 16.41
CA ARG A 165 24.22 10.35 15.96
C ARG A 165 23.69 11.25 17.06
N ASN A 166 23.01 12.31 16.63
CA ASN A 166 22.35 13.23 17.54
C ASN A 166 21.15 12.61 18.29
N TYR A 167 20.46 11.63 17.68
CA TYR A 167 19.31 10.95 18.30
C TYR A 167 19.52 9.44 18.45
N GLU A 168 19.03 8.90 19.57
CA GLU A 168 19.10 7.47 19.88
C GLU A 168 17.70 6.90 20.19
N MET A 169 17.48 5.65 19.76
CA MET A 169 16.33 4.83 20.11
C MET A 169 16.82 3.68 20.99
N ALA A 170 16.75 3.86 22.31
CA ALA A 170 17.10 2.83 23.26
C ALA A 170 16.01 1.74 23.30
N TYR A 171 16.39 0.49 23.05
CA TYR A 171 15.54 -0.68 23.14
C TYR A 171 16.23 -1.77 23.96
N LEU A 172 15.70 -2.05 25.16
CA LEU A 172 16.31 -3.00 26.12
C LEU A 172 17.77 -2.67 26.47
N ALA A 173 18.16 -1.40 26.34
CA ALA A 173 19.48 -0.86 26.67
C ALA A 173 19.35 0.54 27.29
N LYS A 174 20.46 1.08 27.80
CA LYS A 174 20.54 2.44 28.35
C LYS A 174 21.27 3.36 27.36
N SER A 175 20.62 4.44 26.95
CA SER A 175 21.24 5.55 26.21
C SER A 175 22.00 6.45 27.18
N ASN A 176 23.13 7.01 26.71
CA ASN A 176 23.91 8.01 27.44
C ASN A 176 23.54 9.46 27.06
N LYS A 177 22.66 9.65 26.06
CA LYS A 177 22.21 10.98 25.61
C LYS A 177 21.25 11.62 26.61
N GLU A 178 21.11 12.95 26.55
CA GLU A 178 20.06 13.66 27.30
C GLU A 178 18.66 13.27 26.80
N ASN A 179 17.65 13.35 27.67
CA ASN A 179 16.28 12.91 27.38
C ASN A 179 15.68 13.54 26.10
N GLN A 180 16.07 14.77 25.74
CA GLN A 180 15.57 15.46 24.54
C GLN A 180 16.06 14.84 23.23
N PHE A 181 17.14 14.06 23.28
CA PHE A 181 17.75 13.36 22.15
C PHE A 181 17.40 11.86 22.13
N GLN A 182 16.56 11.40 23.05
CA GLN A 182 16.11 10.02 23.11
C GLN A 182 14.69 9.88 22.54
N ILE A 183 14.53 9.10 21.48
CA ILE A 183 13.23 8.83 20.86
C ILE A 183 12.66 7.54 21.48
N LYS A 184 11.57 7.69 22.24
CA LYS A 184 10.86 6.56 22.84
C LYS A 184 10.02 5.84 21.80
N ILE A 185 9.96 4.51 21.88
CA ILE A 185 9.11 3.69 20.99
C ILE A 185 7.63 4.08 21.10
N SER A 186 7.16 4.45 22.29
CA SER A 186 5.78 4.90 22.50
C SER A 186 5.43 6.21 21.78
N ASP A 187 6.43 7.01 21.40
CA ASP A 187 6.25 8.25 20.65
C ASP A 187 6.20 8.02 19.13
N LEU A 188 6.48 6.80 18.68
CA LEU A 188 6.51 6.45 17.26
C LEU A 188 5.11 6.15 16.72
N TYR A 189 4.84 6.71 15.54
CA TYR A 189 3.63 6.51 14.77
C TYR A 189 3.98 6.00 13.38
N VAL A 190 3.17 5.09 12.85
CA VAL A 190 3.29 4.53 11.50
C VAL A 190 2.17 5.07 10.61
N SER A 191 2.51 5.35 9.36
CA SER A 191 1.57 5.67 8.29
C SER A 191 2.05 5.10 6.95
N VAL A 192 1.13 4.92 6.00
CA VAL A 192 1.48 4.57 4.62
C VAL A 192 1.24 5.79 3.74
N ARG A 193 2.27 6.24 3.02
CA ARG A 193 2.19 7.37 2.08
C ARG A 193 2.84 6.98 0.76
N ASN A 194 2.10 7.09 -0.34
CA ASN A 194 2.56 6.70 -1.68
C ASN A 194 3.15 5.28 -1.73
N GLY A 195 2.52 4.32 -1.03
CA GLY A 195 2.98 2.94 -0.95
C GLY A 195 4.15 2.67 0.01
N ASN A 196 4.75 3.71 0.60
CA ASN A 196 5.87 3.57 1.55
C ASN A 196 5.40 3.64 2.99
N ILE A 197 5.97 2.79 3.85
CA ILE A 197 5.76 2.84 5.30
C ILE A 197 6.65 3.93 5.88
N ILE A 198 6.03 4.90 6.56
CA ILE A 198 6.69 6.05 7.17
C ILE A 198 6.55 5.96 8.68
N LEU A 199 7.69 6.04 9.37
CA LEU A 199 7.80 6.10 10.82
C LEU A 199 7.99 7.57 11.26
N ARG A 200 7.19 8.07 12.20
CA ARG A 200 7.21 9.47 12.66
C ARG A 200 7.25 9.53 14.19
N SER A 201 8.04 10.45 14.75
CA SER A 201 7.92 10.86 16.16
C SER A 201 6.79 11.87 16.32
N LYS A 202 5.82 11.62 17.21
CA LYS A 202 4.73 12.57 17.47
C LYS A 202 5.23 13.84 18.15
N ALA A 203 6.13 13.72 19.12
CA ALA A 203 6.67 14.88 19.83
C ALA A 203 7.52 15.80 18.93
N LEU A 204 8.35 15.22 18.05
CA LEU A 204 9.25 15.98 17.17
C LEU A 204 8.59 16.38 15.83
N ASN A 205 7.45 15.75 15.51
CA ASN A 205 6.75 15.87 14.24
C ASN A 205 7.66 15.67 13.01
N LYS A 206 8.60 14.70 13.10
CA LYS A 206 9.58 14.38 12.05
C LYS A 206 9.62 12.89 11.74
N GLN A 207 9.98 12.56 10.50
CA GLN A 207 10.21 11.17 10.08
C GLN A 207 11.46 10.62 10.79
N ILE A 208 11.37 9.39 11.28
CA ILE A 208 12.46 8.68 11.95
C ILE A 208 12.96 7.54 11.06
N ILE A 209 14.27 7.48 10.84
CA ILE A 209 14.89 6.44 10.01
C ILE A 209 15.87 5.64 10.88
N PRO A 210 15.49 4.43 11.32
CA PRO A 210 16.33 3.57 12.15
C PRO A 210 17.53 3.00 11.37
N ARG A 211 18.67 2.84 12.05
CA ARG A 211 19.86 2.13 11.54
C ARG A 211 20.30 1.02 12.50
N LEU A 212 20.80 -0.09 11.93
CA LEU A 212 21.33 -1.28 12.64
C LEU A 212 22.52 -1.86 11.85
N VAL A 213 23.53 -2.42 12.53
CA VAL A 213 24.80 -2.90 11.94
C VAL A 213 25.25 -4.23 12.58
N ASP A 214 25.46 -5.29 11.79
CA ASP A 214 26.06 -6.58 12.22
C ASP A 214 26.83 -7.29 11.06
N GLY A 215 27.80 -8.18 11.36
CA GLY A 215 28.84 -8.67 10.41
C GLY A 215 29.01 -10.19 10.24
N ASP A 216 30.07 -10.63 9.51
CA ASP A 216 30.27 -12.00 8.94
C ASP A 216 31.68 -12.63 9.18
N ASN A 217 31.82 -13.97 9.03
CA ASN A 217 33.08 -14.77 9.17
C ASN A 217 33.29 -15.80 8.01
N GLU A 218 34.56 -16.06 7.63
CA GLU A 218 34.99 -17.03 6.59
C GLU A 218 36.14 -17.98 7.06
N LEU A 219 36.39 -19.11 6.36
CA LEU A 219 37.45 -20.10 6.66
C LEU A 219 38.27 -20.49 5.40
N LEU A 220 39.59 -20.24 5.41
CA LEU A 220 40.51 -20.64 4.34
C LEU A 220 40.94 -22.12 4.45
N ILE A 221 40.99 -22.82 3.32
CA ILE A 221 41.35 -24.26 3.25
C ILE A 221 42.50 -24.43 2.24
N ASN A 222 43.63 -24.97 2.70
CA ASN A 222 44.73 -25.39 1.83
C ASN A 222 44.70 -26.91 1.63
N SER A 223 44.54 -27.37 0.38
CA SER A 223 44.48 -28.79 0.04
C SER A 223 45.83 -29.53 0.15
N GLU A 224 46.92 -28.81 0.39
CA GLU A 224 48.25 -29.38 0.62
C GLU A 224 48.54 -29.64 2.12
N GLU A 225 47.67 -29.13 3.01
CA GLU A 225 47.84 -29.19 4.46
C GLU A 225 46.81 -30.14 5.10
N GLU A 226 47.28 -31.25 5.67
CA GLU A 226 46.43 -32.28 6.27
C GLU A 226 45.51 -31.72 7.37
N ILE A 227 46.02 -30.80 8.19
CA ILE A 227 45.26 -30.16 9.28
C ILE A 227 44.13 -29.29 8.73
N ALA A 228 44.35 -28.59 7.61
CA ALA A 228 43.33 -27.75 6.98
C ALA A 228 42.21 -28.61 6.38
N ILE A 229 42.54 -29.76 5.79
CA ILE A 229 41.57 -30.73 5.28
C ILE A 229 40.74 -31.32 6.43
N LEU A 230 41.37 -31.72 7.53
CA LEU A 230 40.66 -32.23 8.70
C LEU A 230 39.73 -31.17 9.32
N SER A 231 40.18 -29.92 9.39
CA SER A 231 39.37 -28.78 9.88
C SER A 231 38.18 -28.50 8.96
N PHE A 232 38.38 -28.60 7.65
CA PHE A 232 37.30 -28.49 6.67
C PHE A 232 36.25 -29.60 6.85
N ILE A 233 36.68 -30.87 6.88
CA ILE A 233 35.79 -32.03 7.06
C ILE A 233 34.98 -31.91 8.36
N ASP A 234 35.63 -31.53 9.46
CA ASP A 234 34.96 -31.34 10.74
C ASP A 234 33.92 -30.20 10.71
N THR A 235 34.23 -29.12 9.99
CA THR A 235 33.34 -27.95 9.83
C THR A 235 32.11 -28.27 8.98
N ILE A 236 32.23 -29.14 7.97
CA ILE A 236 31.15 -29.41 7.01
C ILE A 236 30.30 -30.65 7.34
N LYS A 237 30.77 -31.56 8.22
CA LYS A 237 30.12 -32.87 8.46
C LYS A 237 28.64 -32.82 8.85
N ASN A 238 28.18 -31.70 9.41
CA ASN A 238 26.80 -31.48 9.86
C ASN A 238 26.03 -30.44 9.02
N ARG A 239 26.59 -29.99 7.89
CA ARG A 239 25.98 -28.97 7.02
C ARG A 239 25.28 -29.62 5.84
N SER A 240 24.07 -29.16 5.52
CA SER A 240 23.28 -29.65 4.38
C SER A 240 23.75 -29.08 3.02
N SER A 241 24.49 -27.98 3.03
CA SER A 241 25.13 -27.39 1.86
C SER A 241 26.40 -26.64 2.26
N ILE A 242 27.30 -26.47 1.29
CA ILE A 242 28.54 -25.70 1.42
C ILE A 242 28.76 -24.85 0.17
N ASN A 243 29.33 -23.67 0.35
CA ASN A 243 29.83 -22.84 -0.75
C ASN A 243 31.36 -22.91 -0.71
N LEU A 244 31.98 -23.14 -1.87
CA LEU A 244 33.42 -23.16 -2.05
C LEU A 244 33.79 -22.04 -3.01
N GLU A 245 34.75 -21.22 -2.62
CA GLU A 245 35.22 -20.08 -3.38
C GLU A 245 36.70 -20.23 -3.68
N GLU A 246 37.14 -19.68 -4.81
CA GLU A 246 38.55 -19.72 -5.19
C GLU A 246 39.37 -18.71 -4.37
N PHE A 247 40.58 -19.11 -3.97
CA PHE A 247 41.52 -18.22 -3.32
C PHE A 247 42.40 -17.52 -4.37
N LEU A 248 42.18 -16.23 -4.59
CA LEU A 248 42.79 -15.47 -5.68
C LEU A 248 44.12 -14.78 -5.33
N PHE A 249 44.55 -14.84 -4.07
CA PHE A 249 45.70 -14.06 -3.60
C PHE A 249 47.04 -14.71 -3.96
N ASN A 250 48.00 -13.89 -4.40
CA ASN A 250 49.37 -14.33 -4.68
C ASN A 250 50.37 -13.50 -3.86
N THR A 251 51.11 -14.16 -2.97
CA THR A 251 52.07 -13.53 -2.05
C THR A 251 53.20 -12.78 -2.76
N ASN A 252 53.59 -13.20 -3.98
CA ASN A 252 54.64 -12.50 -4.74
C ASN A 252 54.17 -11.12 -5.25
N GLN A 253 52.87 -10.99 -5.52
CA GLN A 253 52.22 -9.80 -6.08
C GLN A 253 51.46 -8.99 -5.01
N ALA A 254 51.63 -9.35 -3.74
CA ALA A 254 50.95 -8.75 -2.61
C ALA A 254 51.23 -7.24 -2.50
N LEU A 255 50.19 -6.48 -2.17
CA LEU A 255 50.27 -5.05 -1.88
C LEU A 255 51.11 -4.77 -0.63
N ILE A 256 50.91 -5.56 0.42
CA ILE A 256 51.58 -5.39 1.71
C ILE A 256 52.72 -6.39 1.82
N LYS A 257 53.93 -5.88 2.07
CA LYS A 257 55.13 -6.70 2.29
C LYS A 257 55.82 -6.30 3.58
N ASP A 258 56.37 -7.27 4.31
CA ASP A 258 57.24 -6.98 5.45
C ASP A 258 58.66 -6.57 4.99
N THR A 259 59.52 -6.26 5.95
CA THR A 259 60.91 -5.88 5.71
C THR A 259 61.76 -7.00 5.10
N ALA A 260 61.32 -8.26 5.18
CA ALA A 260 61.97 -9.40 4.55
C ALA A 260 61.43 -9.69 3.13
N GLY A 261 60.42 -8.94 2.69
CA GLY A 261 59.80 -9.09 1.38
C GLY A 261 58.67 -10.11 1.30
N ASN A 262 58.23 -10.67 2.44
CA ASN A 262 57.09 -11.60 2.45
C ASN A 262 55.79 -10.83 2.27
N GLY A 263 54.91 -11.32 1.39
CA GLY A 263 53.61 -10.73 1.12
C GLY A 263 52.53 -11.14 2.12
N TYR A 264 51.65 -10.19 2.46
CA TYR A 264 50.49 -10.38 3.34
C TYR A 264 49.20 -10.10 2.58
N THR A 265 48.14 -10.83 2.93
CA THR A 265 46.77 -10.47 2.51
C THR A 265 46.39 -9.10 3.06
N ASN A 266 45.47 -8.45 2.37
CA ASN A 266 44.96 -7.13 2.75
C ASN A 266 43.44 -7.14 2.59
N GLU A 267 42.77 -6.36 3.43
CA GLU A 267 41.36 -6.00 3.29
C GLU A 267 41.28 -4.47 3.36
N CYS A 268 40.65 -3.89 2.36
CA CYS A 268 40.46 -2.45 2.22
C CYS A 268 38.97 -2.12 2.33
N VAL A 269 38.68 -1.01 3.00
CA VAL A 269 37.32 -0.46 3.08
C VAL A 269 37.31 0.91 2.41
N ALA A 270 36.64 1.01 1.27
CA ALA A 270 36.36 2.29 0.63
C ALA A 270 35.00 2.83 1.11
N ILE A 271 34.95 4.14 1.36
CA ILE A 271 33.76 4.86 1.78
C ILE A 271 33.25 5.66 0.59
N LEU A 272 31.99 5.48 0.23
CA LEU A 272 31.35 6.26 -0.82
C LEU A 272 30.26 7.12 -0.20
N LEU A 273 30.36 8.42 -0.45
CA LEU A 273 29.36 9.42 -0.11
C LEU A 273 28.53 9.73 -1.36
N ASN A 274 27.22 9.78 -1.21
CA ASN A 274 26.30 9.97 -2.32
C ASN A 274 25.50 11.27 -2.14
N ASP A 275 25.72 12.24 -3.03
CA ASP A 275 25.01 13.54 -3.05
C ASP A 275 23.69 13.54 -3.82
N SER A 276 23.43 12.49 -4.59
CA SER A 276 22.32 12.46 -5.52
C SER A 276 20.99 12.05 -4.86
N THR A 277 21.05 11.17 -3.85
CA THR A 277 19.85 10.70 -3.16
C THR A 277 19.39 11.76 -2.16
N LYS A 278 18.12 12.15 -2.21
CA LYS A 278 17.49 13.07 -1.24
C LYS A 278 16.45 12.33 -0.43
N PHE A 279 16.38 12.60 0.88
CA PHE A 279 15.26 12.12 1.69
C PHE A 279 13.95 12.75 1.19
N PRO A 280 12.86 11.97 1.08
CA PRO A 280 11.58 12.51 0.69
C PRO A 280 11.11 13.52 1.73
N LYS A 281 10.69 14.71 1.27
CA LYS A 281 10.06 15.69 2.16
C LYS A 281 8.64 15.23 2.49
N ILE A 282 8.36 15.02 3.78
CA ILE A 282 7.03 14.62 4.25
C ILE A 282 6.49 15.68 5.19
N ASN A 283 5.49 16.45 4.73
CA ASN A 283 4.73 17.33 5.60
C ASN A 283 3.67 16.55 6.37
N PHE A 284 3.75 16.60 7.69
CA PHE A 284 2.75 16.04 8.58
C PHE A 284 1.71 17.11 8.90
N ASP A 285 0.63 17.15 8.12
CA ASP A 285 -0.55 17.96 8.45
C ASP A 285 -1.26 17.30 9.64
N ASP A 286 -1.00 17.76 10.87
CA ASP A 286 -1.77 17.33 12.04
C ASP A 286 -3.18 17.94 11.96
N LYS A 287 -4.14 17.18 11.41
CA LYS A 287 -5.56 17.56 11.48
C LYS A 287 -6.00 17.57 12.96
N LYS A 288 -6.64 18.64 13.42
CA LYS A 288 -7.25 18.72 14.75
C LYS A 288 -8.18 17.52 14.96
N GLU A 289 -7.99 16.78 16.05
CA GLU A 289 -8.93 15.74 16.47
C GLU A 289 -10.26 16.40 16.84
N ILE A 290 -11.26 16.24 15.97
CA ILE A 290 -12.65 16.56 16.29
C ILE A 290 -13.17 15.39 17.11
N ALA A 291 -13.68 15.68 18.32
CA ALA A 291 -14.26 14.68 19.21
C ALA A 291 -15.59 14.18 18.65
N ILE A 292 -15.53 13.17 17.77
CA ILE A 292 -16.68 12.48 17.19
C ILE A 292 -16.62 11.00 17.56
N SER A 293 -17.78 10.42 17.87
CA SER A 293 -17.90 8.98 18.15
C SER A 293 -17.47 8.18 16.92
N ARG A 294 -16.43 7.35 17.10
CA ARG A 294 -15.82 6.54 16.03
C ARG A 294 -16.41 5.14 15.93
N GLN A 295 -16.77 4.55 17.07
CA GLN A 295 -17.19 3.16 17.18
C GLN A 295 -18.58 3.09 17.81
N PHE A 296 -19.46 2.33 17.19
CA PHE A 296 -20.81 2.08 17.68
C PHE A 296 -20.99 0.57 17.86
N LEU A 297 -21.10 0.14 19.11
CA LEU A 297 -21.28 -1.25 19.49
C LEU A 297 -22.75 -1.69 19.24
N PRO A 298 -23.02 -2.99 19.09
CA PRO A 298 -24.39 -3.51 19.07
C PRO A 298 -25.18 -3.03 20.30
N GLY A 299 -26.39 -2.51 20.08
CA GLY A 299 -27.24 -1.93 21.13
C GLY A 299 -27.10 -0.41 21.30
N SER A 300 -26.19 0.24 20.58
CA SER A 300 -26.14 1.70 20.47
C SER A 300 -27.13 2.24 19.43
N GLU A 301 -27.02 3.52 19.05
CA GLU A 301 -27.87 4.09 17.99
C GLU A 301 -27.61 3.51 16.59
N TRP A 302 -26.47 2.86 16.35
CA TRP A 302 -26.19 2.19 15.08
C TRP A 302 -26.27 0.67 15.22
N LEU A 303 -27.08 0.05 14.37
CA LEU A 303 -27.09 -1.40 14.17
C LEU A 303 -26.35 -1.72 12.89
N TYR A 304 -25.40 -2.65 12.97
CA TYR A 304 -24.62 -3.09 11.83
C TYR A 304 -24.70 -4.61 11.68
N PHE A 305 -25.29 -5.03 10.57
CA PHE A 305 -25.47 -6.43 10.18
C PHE A 305 -24.51 -6.82 9.07
N LYS A 306 -24.00 -8.05 9.14
CA LYS A 306 -23.36 -8.77 8.04
C LYS A 306 -24.26 -9.95 7.66
N ILE A 307 -24.83 -9.91 6.46
CA ILE A 307 -25.70 -10.97 5.92
C ILE A 307 -24.91 -11.74 4.87
N TYR A 308 -24.43 -12.93 5.23
CA TYR A 308 -23.61 -13.77 4.36
C TYR A 308 -24.48 -14.55 3.37
N CYS A 309 -24.28 -14.29 2.08
CA CYS A 309 -25.12 -14.80 1.01
C CYS A 309 -24.39 -14.86 -0.34
N GLY A 310 -24.99 -15.49 -1.34
CA GLY A 310 -24.44 -15.51 -2.70
C GLY A 310 -24.54 -14.17 -3.41
N VAL A 311 -23.62 -13.90 -4.35
CA VAL A 311 -23.59 -12.65 -5.16
C VAL A 311 -24.93 -12.37 -5.83
N LYS A 312 -25.56 -13.37 -6.46
CA LYS A 312 -26.86 -13.21 -7.11
C LYS A 312 -27.99 -13.01 -6.10
N THR A 313 -27.97 -13.79 -5.02
CA THR A 313 -28.96 -13.73 -3.93
C THR A 313 -28.97 -12.38 -3.23
N SER A 314 -27.84 -11.67 -3.19
CA SER A 314 -27.75 -10.38 -2.51
C SER A 314 -28.64 -9.29 -3.10
N ASP A 315 -28.90 -9.30 -4.42
CA ASP A 315 -29.86 -8.35 -5.02
C ASP A 315 -31.28 -8.66 -4.54
N TYR A 316 -31.68 -9.93 -4.55
CA TYR A 316 -32.97 -10.39 -4.03
C TYR A 316 -33.17 -10.05 -2.55
N ILE A 317 -32.18 -10.32 -1.69
CA ILE A 317 -32.26 -10.00 -0.26
C ILE A 317 -32.43 -8.49 -0.07
N LEU A 318 -31.70 -7.69 -0.85
CA LEU A 318 -31.78 -6.24 -0.76
C LEU A 318 -33.17 -5.71 -1.15
N THR A 319 -33.71 -6.15 -2.30
CA THR A 319 -34.95 -5.58 -2.86
C THR A 319 -36.22 -6.18 -2.29
N GLU A 320 -36.27 -7.51 -2.12
CA GLU A 320 -37.51 -8.21 -1.74
C GLU A 320 -37.67 -8.33 -0.22
N VAL A 321 -36.59 -8.17 0.55
CA VAL A 321 -36.61 -8.43 2.00
C VAL A 321 -36.19 -7.22 2.81
N ILE A 322 -35.02 -6.64 2.52
CA ILE A 322 -34.52 -5.50 3.32
C ILE A 322 -35.27 -4.21 2.97
N LEU A 323 -35.43 -3.87 1.70
CA LEU A 323 -36.04 -2.62 1.28
C LEU A 323 -37.47 -2.40 1.84
N PRO A 324 -38.40 -3.39 1.81
CA PRO A 324 -39.74 -3.19 2.37
C PRO A 324 -39.74 -2.98 3.89
N VAL A 325 -38.86 -3.68 4.61
CA VAL A 325 -38.69 -3.51 6.07
C VAL A 325 -38.15 -2.13 6.38
N ILE A 326 -37.19 -1.64 5.59
CA ILE A 326 -36.63 -0.30 5.70
C ILE A 326 -37.68 0.78 5.48
N GLU A 327 -38.48 0.67 4.41
CA GLU A 327 -39.53 1.64 4.10
C GLU A 327 -40.55 1.75 5.24
N ASN A 328 -40.93 0.61 5.81
CA ASN A 328 -41.78 0.54 7.00
C ASN A 328 -41.14 1.23 8.22
N PHE A 329 -39.84 1.02 8.46
CA PHE A 329 -39.12 1.70 9.55
C PHE A 329 -39.00 3.20 9.35
N ILE A 330 -38.81 3.66 8.10
CA ILE A 330 -38.77 5.09 7.78
C ILE A 330 -40.16 5.71 8.00
N GLU A 331 -41.22 5.07 7.52
CA GLU A 331 -42.60 5.55 7.68
C GLU A 331 -43.01 5.68 9.16
N LYS A 332 -42.60 4.72 9.99
CA LYS A 332 -42.81 4.75 11.45
C LYS A 332 -41.89 5.71 12.20
N GLY A 333 -40.84 6.22 11.55
CA GLY A 333 -39.81 7.05 12.17
C GLY A 333 -38.86 6.28 13.11
N THR A 334 -38.81 4.96 13.02
CA THR A 334 -37.94 4.07 13.83
C THR A 334 -36.46 4.25 13.49
N ILE A 335 -36.15 4.57 12.23
CA ILE A 335 -34.79 4.86 11.79
C ILE A 335 -34.67 6.26 11.19
N LYS A 336 -33.50 6.86 11.34
CA LYS A 336 -33.14 8.15 10.72
C LYS A 336 -32.47 7.96 9.37
N LYS A 337 -31.58 6.98 9.28
CA LYS A 337 -30.73 6.71 8.12
C LYS A 337 -30.47 5.22 8.02
N TRP A 338 -30.22 4.74 6.82
CA TRP A 338 -29.63 3.42 6.63
C TRP A 338 -28.71 3.45 5.43
N PHE A 339 -27.78 2.51 5.35
CA PHE A 339 -27.06 2.28 4.12
C PHE A 339 -26.50 0.87 4.06
N TYR A 340 -26.23 0.41 2.84
CA TYR A 340 -25.61 -0.89 2.63
C TYR A 340 -24.34 -0.81 1.79
N LEU A 341 -23.52 -1.86 1.89
CA LEU A 341 -22.35 -2.11 1.07
C LEU A 341 -22.30 -3.59 0.72
N ARG A 342 -21.64 -3.90 -0.40
CA ARG A 342 -21.31 -5.26 -0.81
C ARG A 342 -19.85 -5.52 -0.50
N TYR A 343 -19.56 -6.61 0.21
CA TYR A 343 -18.21 -6.86 0.73
C TYR A 343 -17.83 -8.33 0.65
N VAL A 344 -16.52 -8.58 0.65
CA VAL A 344 -15.92 -9.91 0.73
C VAL A 344 -14.83 -9.86 1.80
N ASP A 345 -14.99 -10.61 2.88
CA ASP A 345 -13.92 -10.86 3.87
C ASP A 345 -13.51 -12.34 3.84
N THR A 346 -14.20 -13.22 4.59
CA THR A 346 -14.10 -14.67 4.39
C THR A 346 -14.96 -15.09 3.21
N ASP A 347 -16.19 -14.57 3.17
CA ASP A 347 -17.21 -14.90 2.20
C ASP A 347 -17.95 -13.62 1.76
N TYR A 348 -18.65 -13.72 0.63
CA TYR A 348 -19.47 -12.62 0.13
C TYR A 348 -20.64 -12.33 1.09
N HIS A 349 -20.85 -11.06 1.41
CA HIS A 349 -21.94 -10.63 2.29
C HIS A 349 -22.39 -9.19 2.01
N LEU A 350 -23.62 -8.90 2.41
CA LEU A 350 -24.12 -7.54 2.54
C LEU A 350 -23.77 -6.99 3.91
N ARG A 351 -23.19 -5.79 3.93
CA ARG A 351 -23.00 -4.98 5.14
C ARG A 351 -24.13 -3.97 5.18
N PHE A 352 -25.02 -4.08 6.15
CA PHE A 352 -26.22 -3.27 6.24
C PHE A 352 -26.24 -2.54 7.57
N ARG A 353 -26.47 -1.22 7.55
CA ARG A 353 -26.38 -0.36 8.73
C ARG A 353 -27.63 0.48 8.90
N LEU A 354 -28.13 0.57 10.13
CA LEU A 354 -29.30 1.33 10.52
C LEU A 354 -28.95 2.31 11.63
N HIS A 355 -29.33 3.57 11.48
CA HIS A 355 -29.32 4.53 12.56
C HIS A 355 -30.71 4.60 13.18
N LEU A 356 -30.87 4.07 14.39
CA LEU A 356 -32.12 4.13 15.14
C LEU A 356 -32.43 5.57 15.56
N THR A 357 -33.70 5.93 15.55
CA THR A 357 -34.16 7.19 16.15
C THR A 357 -34.07 7.13 17.66
N ASN A 358 -34.42 5.97 18.24
CA ASN A 358 -34.32 5.68 19.67
C ASN A 358 -33.67 4.30 19.89
N PRO A 359 -32.54 4.20 20.61
CA PRO A 359 -31.89 2.91 20.89
C PRO A 359 -32.79 1.87 21.59
N ASN A 360 -33.85 2.30 22.27
CA ASN A 360 -34.82 1.39 22.91
C ASN A 360 -35.68 0.59 21.91
N GLU A 361 -35.68 0.96 20.62
CA GLU A 361 -36.37 0.19 19.56
C GLU A 361 -35.55 -1.00 19.05
N PHE A 362 -34.36 -1.24 19.62
CA PHE A 362 -33.46 -2.34 19.26
C PHE A 362 -34.19 -3.68 19.13
N ASP A 363 -34.93 -4.09 20.15
CA ASP A 363 -35.60 -5.40 20.18
C ASP A 363 -36.65 -5.54 19.08
N GLY A 364 -37.41 -4.47 18.82
CA GLY A 364 -38.43 -4.44 17.77
C GLY A 364 -37.82 -4.58 16.38
N VAL A 365 -36.78 -3.78 16.11
CA VAL A 365 -36.05 -3.81 14.84
C VAL A 365 -35.38 -5.16 14.60
N MET A 366 -34.74 -5.72 15.63
CA MET A 366 -34.12 -7.04 15.56
C MET A 366 -35.12 -8.15 15.25
N ASN A 367 -36.29 -8.13 15.92
CA ASN A 367 -37.32 -9.14 15.68
C ASN A 367 -37.89 -9.06 14.26
N GLU A 368 -38.13 -7.85 13.74
CA GLU A 368 -38.68 -7.67 12.39
C GLU A 368 -37.66 -8.10 11.32
N ILE A 369 -36.39 -7.73 11.47
CA ILE A 369 -35.30 -8.16 10.56
C ILE A 369 -35.10 -9.68 10.61
N ASN A 370 -35.04 -10.27 11.81
CA ASN A 370 -34.89 -11.72 11.95
C ASN A 370 -36.07 -12.46 11.32
N THR A 371 -37.30 -11.97 11.52
CA THR A 371 -38.50 -12.54 10.89
C THR A 371 -38.43 -12.46 9.37
N ALA A 372 -37.96 -11.34 8.83
CA ALA A 372 -37.81 -11.16 7.39
C ALA A 372 -36.74 -12.08 6.77
N LEU A 373 -35.66 -12.36 7.51
CA LEU A 373 -34.55 -13.18 7.04
C LEU A 373 -34.70 -14.68 7.35
N SER A 374 -35.61 -15.10 8.23
CA SER A 374 -35.70 -16.49 8.69
C SER A 374 -36.01 -17.48 7.57
N SER A 375 -36.97 -17.15 6.69
CA SER A 375 -37.35 -17.99 5.56
C SER A 375 -36.20 -18.18 4.55
N LEU A 376 -35.35 -17.18 4.40
CA LEU A 376 -34.17 -17.22 3.52
C LEU A 376 -33.06 -18.09 4.11
N HIS A 377 -32.88 -18.03 5.43
CA HIS A 377 -31.96 -18.92 6.13
C HIS A 377 -32.42 -20.38 6.03
N ASP A 378 -33.69 -20.67 6.28
CA ASP A 378 -34.24 -22.02 6.27
C ASP A 378 -34.17 -22.68 4.87
N ASN A 379 -34.23 -21.87 3.81
CA ASN A 379 -34.08 -22.32 2.42
C ASN A 379 -32.62 -22.29 1.92
N GLY A 380 -31.64 -22.01 2.78
CA GLY A 380 -30.20 -22.04 2.45
C GLY A 380 -29.70 -20.89 1.58
N LEU A 381 -30.46 -19.79 1.45
CA LEU A 381 -30.08 -18.60 0.69
C LEU A 381 -29.20 -17.64 1.50
N ILE A 382 -29.31 -17.69 2.83
CA ILE A 382 -28.43 -16.99 3.78
C ILE A 382 -27.66 -18.03 4.58
N ALA A 383 -26.34 -17.93 4.60
CA ALA A 383 -25.48 -18.82 5.35
C ALA A 383 -25.44 -18.46 6.85
N LYS A 384 -25.35 -17.17 7.16
CA LYS A 384 -25.39 -16.63 8.53
C LYS A 384 -25.66 -15.14 8.54
N VAL A 385 -26.18 -14.64 9.65
CA VAL A 385 -26.32 -13.21 9.95
C VAL A 385 -25.50 -12.89 11.21
N GLN A 386 -24.75 -11.80 11.20
CA GLN A 386 -23.92 -11.37 12.34
C GLN A 386 -24.15 -9.90 12.65
N LEU A 387 -24.24 -9.56 13.94
CA LEU A 387 -24.14 -8.19 14.43
C LEU A 387 -22.66 -7.85 14.67
N ASP A 388 -22.27 -6.62 14.33
CA ASP A 388 -20.89 -6.17 14.45
C ASP A 388 -20.80 -4.68 14.87
N THR A 389 -19.60 -4.22 15.16
CA THR A 389 -19.30 -2.84 15.55
C THR A 389 -19.18 -1.96 14.31
N TYR A 390 -19.97 -0.89 14.23
CA TYR A 390 -19.80 0.10 13.18
C TYR A 390 -18.63 1.02 13.51
N ASN A 391 -17.57 0.94 12.70
CA ASN A 391 -16.40 1.80 12.76
C ASN A 391 -16.46 2.84 11.65
N ARG A 392 -16.55 4.13 11.99
CA ARG A 392 -16.54 5.23 11.01
C ARG A 392 -15.15 5.39 10.37
N GLU A 393 -15.12 5.57 9.05
CA GLU A 393 -13.90 5.82 8.25
C GLU A 393 -13.50 7.30 8.28
N ILE A 394 -13.25 7.84 9.47
CA ILE A 394 -12.97 9.27 9.70
C ILE A 394 -11.73 9.75 8.93
N GLU A 395 -10.71 8.89 8.79
CA GLU A 395 -9.50 9.20 8.03
C GLU A 395 -9.77 9.40 6.54
N ARG A 396 -10.81 8.74 6.01
CA ARG A 396 -11.17 8.80 4.60
C ARG A 396 -12.07 9.99 4.28
N TYR A 397 -13.09 10.21 5.10
CA TYR A 397 -14.12 11.22 4.82
C TYR A 397 -13.94 12.54 5.58
N GLY A 398 -13.12 12.56 6.62
CA GLY A 398 -12.97 13.70 7.53
C GLY A 398 -13.98 13.64 8.68
N ALA A 399 -13.53 13.98 9.90
CA ALA A 399 -14.37 13.93 11.09
C ALA A 399 -15.50 14.96 11.03
N ASP A 400 -15.23 16.16 10.51
CA ASP A 400 -16.16 17.25 10.30
C ASP A 400 -17.27 16.94 9.28
N LYS A 401 -17.03 15.96 8.40
CA LYS A 401 -17.88 15.65 7.25
C LYS A 401 -18.66 14.35 7.39
N ILE A 402 -18.31 13.51 8.37
CA ILE A 402 -18.78 12.12 8.43
C ILE A 402 -20.30 11.98 8.51
N GLU A 403 -21.00 12.88 9.20
CA GLU A 403 -22.46 12.83 9.33
C GLU A 403 -23.18 13.18 8.01
N ALA A 404 -22.61 14.11 7.24
CA ALA A 404 -23.06 14.46 5.90
C ALA A 404 -22.70 13.35 4.88
N THR A 405 -21.54 12.71 5.04
CA THR A 405 -21.20 11.50 4.28
C THR A 405 -22.22 10.37 4.51
N GLU A 406 -22.61 10.13 5.76
CA GLU A 406 -23.64 9.13 6.10
C GLU A 406 -25.00 9.47 5.48
N GLU A 407 -25.32 10.76 5.32
CA GLU A 407 -26.51 11.21 4.60
C GLU A 407 -26.43 10.90 3.10
N LEU A 408 -25.30 11.20 2.44
CA LEU A 408 -25.08 10.81 1.04
C LEU A 408 -25.20 9.29 0.86
N PHE A 409 -24.65 8.50 1.79
CA PHE A 409 -24.76 7.05 1.74
C PHE A 409 -26.20 6.56 1.90
N PHE A 410 -27.01 7.25 2.69
CA PHE A 410 -28.42 6.93 2.83
C PHE A 410 -29.20 7.24 1.55
N ILE A 411 -29.03 8.45 0.99
CA ILE A 411 -29.65 8.84 -0.28
C ILE A 411 -29.25 7.87 -1.40
N ASP A 412 -27.96 7.56 -1.53
CA ASP A 412 -27.47 6.62 -2.54
C ASP A 412 -27.99 5.19 -2.30
N SER A 413 -28.13 4.75 -1.05
CA SER A 413 -28.64 3.40 -0.74
C SER A 413 -30.11 3.27 -1.08
N MET A 414 -30.93 4.29 -0.76
CA MET A 414 -32.34 4.34 -1.16
C MET A 414 -32.49 4.34 -2.68
N PHE A 415 -31.71 5.18 -3.38
CA PHE A 415 -31.70 5.20 -4.84
C PHE A 415 -31.29 3.84 -5.42
N CYS A 416 -30.16 3.27 -4.97
CA CYS A 416 -29.64 2.03 -5.55
C CYS A 416 -30.57 0.84 -5.28
N ALA A 417 -31.16 0.75 -4.08
CA ALA A 417 -32.09 -0.32 -3.75
C ALA A 417 -33.36 -0.25 -4.62
N ASN A 418 -33.97 0.94 -4.74
CA ASN A 418 -35.11 1.15 -5.62
C ASN A 418 -34.77 0.92 -7.10
N PHE A 419 -33.64 1.45 -7.56
CA PHE A 419 -33.14 1.21 -8.90
C PHE A 419 -33.02 -0.29 -9.20
N ILE A 420 -32.41 -1.07 -8.31
CA ILE A 420 -32.26 -2.52 -8.49
C ILE A 420 -33.63 -3.22 -8.44
N ASN A 421 -34.56 -2.75 -7.60
CA ASN A 421 -35.92 -3.29 -7.51
C ASN A 421 -36.70 -3.12 -8.82
N TYR A 422 -36.48 -2.02 -9.54
CA TYR A 422 -37.11 -1.77 -10.85
C TYR A 422 -36.38 -2.42 -12.03
N LEU A 423 -35.19 -3.02 -11.82
CA LEU A 423 -34.47 -3.68 -12.90
C LEU A 423 -35.09 -5.04 -13.24
N ASP A 424 -35.34 -5.25 -14.53
CA ASP A 424 -35.59 -6.59 -15.04
C ASP A 424 -34.35 -7.49 -14.83
N PRO A 425 -34.49 -8.68 -14.22
CA PRO A 425 -33.36 -9.58 -13.97
C PRO A 425 -32.60 -10.05 -15.22
N GLU A 426 -33.25 -10.12 -16.38
CA GLU A 426 -32.67 -10.59 -17.65
C GLU A 426 -31.90 -9.47 -18.38
N ILE A 427 -32.42 -8.23 -18.32
CA ILE A 427 -31.85 -7.08 -19.05
C ILE A 427 -30.97 -6.21 -18.13
N GLY A 428 -31.09 -6.33 -16.81
CA GLY A 428 -30.54 -5.37 -15.84
C GLY A 428 -29.04 -5.12 -15.95
N ILE A 429 -28.24 -6.06 -16.47
CA ILE A 429 -26.80 -5.85 -16.72
C ILE A 429 -26.55 -4.75 -17.76
N SER A 430 -27.37 -4.67 -18.81
CA SER A 430 -27.21 -3.66 -19.87
C SER A 430 -27.62 -2.26 -19.41
N ILE A 431 -28.40 -2.15 -18.32
CA ILE A 431 -28.87 -0.88 -17.76
C ILE A 431 -27.94 -0.38 -16.64
N LYS A 432 -27.39 -1.27 -15.81
CA LYS A 432 -26.52 -0.90 -14.66
C LYS A 432 -25.35 0.00 -15.06
N TRP A 433 -24.71 -0.24 -16.21
CA TRP A 433 -23.60 0.61 -16.65
C TRP A 433 -24.08 1.99 -17.12
N GLN A 434 -25.27 2.10 -17.72
CA GLN A 434 -25.85 3.37 -18.16
C GLN A 434 -26.15 4.26 -16.95
N ILE A 435 -26.79 3.69 -15.93
CA ILE A 435 -27.09 4.39 -14.68
C ILE A 435 -25.83 4.71 -13.88
N ALA A 436 -24.84 3.81 -13.84
CA ALA A 436 -23.55 4.12 -13.21
C ALA A 436 -22.81 5.25 -13.93
N LEU A 437 -22.84 5.29 -15.27
CA LEU A 437 -22.24 6.35 -16.08
C LEU A 437 -22.91 7.69 -15.81
N ARG A 438 -24.25 7.75 -15.93
CA ARG A 438 -25.04 8.96 -15.66
C ARG A 438 -24.95 9.42 -14.22
N GLY A 439 -24.97 8.49 -13.26
CA GLY A 439 -24.85 8.80 -11.85
C GLY A 439 -23.47 9.34 -11.49
N THR A 440 -22.41 8.89 -12.19
CA THR A 440 -21.05 9.44 -12.03
C THR A 440 -21.00 10.87 -12.56
N ASP A 441 -21.51 11.13 -13.76
CA ASP A 441 -21.58 12.48 -14.33
C ASP A 441 -22.36 13.45 -13.43
N GLN A 442 -23.53 13.03 -12.94
CA GLN A 442 -24.33 13.83 -12.00
C GLN A 442 -23.63 14.05 -10.67
N TYR A 443 -22.91 13.05 -10.13
CA TYR A 443 -22.13 13.27 -8.90
C TYR A 443 -21.10 14.38 -9.10
N LEU A 444 -20.46 14.45 -10.27
CA LEU A 444 -19.54 15.55 -10.58
C LEU A 444 -20.28 16.89 -10.69
N ASP A 445 -21.51 16.92 -11.22
CA ASP A 445 -22.35 18.13 -11.20
C ASP A 445 -22.80 18.54 -9.78
N ASP A 446 -23.14 17.56 -8.94
CA ASP A 446 -23.57 17.78 -7.55
C ASP A 446 -22.47 18.47 -6.74
N PHE A 447 -21.21 18.14 -7.03
CA PHE A 447 -20.00 18.78 -6.48
C PHE A 447 -19.53 20.02 -7.26
N GLY A 448 -20.28 20.45 -8.27
CA GLY A 448 -20.06 21.71 -8.97
C GLY A 448 -18.91 21.72 -9.98
N LEU A 449 -18.45 20.56 -10.47
CA LEU A 449 -17.39 20.54 -11.48
C LEU A 449 -17.91 21.01 -12.83
N ASP A 450 -17.16 21.90 -13.47
CA ASP A 450 -17.36 22.23 -14.89
C ASP A 450 -16.86 21.11 -15.83
N LEU A 451 -17.10 21.28 -17.14
CA LEU A 451 -16.77 20.26 -18.13
C LEU A 451 -15.26 19.95 -18.20
N GLU A 452 -14.40 20.96 -18.08
CA GLU A 452 -12.95 20.83 -18.08
C GLU A 452 -12.46 20.09 -16.82
N GLN A 453 -13.00 20.44 -15.65
CA GLN A 453 -12.74 19.78 -14.38
C GLN A 453 -13.22 18.32 -14.39
N LYS A 454 -14.42 18.04 -14.93
CA LYS A 454 -14.93 16.68 -15.13
C LYS A 454 -13.98 15.84 -16.00
N ALA A 455 -13.50 16.40 -17.11
CA ALA A 455 -12.56 15.72 -17.99
C ALA A 455 -11.24 15.38 -17.28
N ALA A 456 -10.67 16.35 -16.55
CA ALA A 456 -9.43 16.17 -15.81
C ALA A 456 -9.58 15.15 -14.65
N PHE A 457 -10.67 15.23 -13.90
CA PHE A 457 -10.96 14.31 -12.80
C PHE A 457 -11.08 12.87 -13.30
N THR A 458 -11.91 12.63 -14.32
CA THR A 458 -12.15 11.29 -14.85
C THR A 458 -10.93 10.71 -15.56
N GLU A 459 -10.13 11.54 -16.24
CA GLU A 459 -8.84 11.13 -16.81
C GLU A 459 -7.88 10.65 -15.73
N LYS A 460 -7.68 11.44 -14.68
CA LYS A 460 -6.78 11.10 -13.57
C LYS A 460 -7.18 9.79 -12.89
N VAL A 461 -8.48 9.59 -12.64
CA VAL A 461 -8.97 8.36 -12.02
C VAL A 461 -8.80 7.16 -12.96
N ALA A 462 -9.12 7.31 -14.25
CA ALA A 462 -8.93 6.26 -15.24
C ALA A 462 -7.46 5.86 -15.40
N GLU A 463 -6.54 6.83 -15.39
CA GLU A 463 -5.10 6.58 -15.42
C GLU A 463 -4.62 5.83 -14.18
N ASN A 464 -5.07 6.22 -12.98
CA ASN A 464 -4.75 5.50 -11.76
C ASN A 464 -5.19 4.02 -11.83
N PHE A 465 -6.41 3.75 -12.29
CA PHE A 465 -6.86 2.38 -12.52
C PHE A 465 -6.05 1.64 -13.58
N PHE A 466 -5.67 2.32 -14.67
CA PHE A 466 -4.84 1.74 -15.71
C PHE A 466 -3.48 1.29 -15.14
N PHE A 467 -2.82 2.12 -14.34
CA PHE A 467 -1.54 1.77 -13.70
C PHE A 467 -1.72 0.69 -12.62
N GLU A 468 -2.78 0.74 -11.82
CA GLU A 468 -3.09 -0.30 -10.83
C GLU A 468 -3.24 -1.68 -11.47
N ASN A 469 -3.85 -1.73 -12.66
CA ASN A 469 -4.01 -2.96 -13.44
C ASN A 469 -2.76 -3.29 -14.30
N LYS A 470 -1.60 -2.68 -14.01
CA LYS A 470 -0.34 -2.86 -14.76
C LYS A 470 -0.52 -2.64 -16.26
N GLY A 471 -1.30 -1.62 -16.61
CA GLY A 471 -1.73 -1.37 -17.98
C GLY A 471 -0.57 -1.21 -18.95
N ASP A 472 -0.70 -1.89 -20.07
CA ASP A 472 0.28 -1.93 -21.15
C ASP A 472 -0.36 -1.52 -22.48
N THR A 473 0.41 -1.61 -23.57
CA THR A 473 -0.06 -1.30 -24.92
C THR A 473 -1.26 -2.19 -25.33
N PHE A 474 -1.32 -3.43 -24.82
CA PHE A 474 -2.39 -4.37 -25.11
C PHE A 474 -3.70 -3.97 -24.41
N LEU A 475 -3.67 -3.69 -23.11
CA LEU A 475 -4.83 -3.19 -22.37
C LEU A 475 -5.33 -1.88 -22.96
N ARG A 476 -4.42 -0.96 -23.32
CA ARG A 476 -4.79 0.30 -23.97
C ARG A 476 -5.52 0.06 -25.30
N LYS A 477 -5.08 -0.93 -26.09
CA LYS A 477 -5.76 -1.33 -27.33
C LYS A 477 -7.17 -1.87 -27.05
N GLN A 478 -7.34 -2.71 -26.04
CA GLN A 478 -8.66 -3.24 -25.64
C GLN A 478 -9.61 -2.12 -25.22
N LEU A 479 -9.15 -1.16 -24.42
CA LEU A 479 -9.95 0.00 -23.99
C LEU A 479 -10.36 0.87 -25.19
N ASN A 480 -9.44 1.08 -26.15
CA ASN A 480 -9.72 1.79 -27.39
C ASN A 480 -10.81 1.10 -28.22
N GLU A 481 -10.71 -0.22 -28.39
CA GLU A 481 -11.72 -1.00 -29.11
C GLU A 481 -13.07 -0.99 -28.39
N LYS A 482 -13.08 -1.10 -27.06
CA LYS A 482 -14.30 -1.03 -26.26
C LYS A 482 -14.99 0.32 -26.37
N TYR A 483 -14.27 1.42 -26.21
CA TYR A 483 -14.83 2.76 -26.38
C TYR A 483 -15.41 2.96 -27.78
N ARG A 484 -14.70 2.53 -28.84
CA ARG A 484 -15.21 2.66 -30.22
C ARG A 484 -16.56 1.96 -30.42
N LYS A 485 -16.76 0.80 -29.79
CA LYS A 485 -18.03 0.07 -29.84
C LYS A 485 -19.14 0.78 -29.07
N MET A 486 -18.82 1.31 -27.88
CA MET A 486 -19.82 1.92 -26.99
C MET A 486 -20.05 3.43 -27.25
N ARG A 487 -19.23 4.07 -28.09
CA ARG A 487 -19.22 5.52 -28.28
C ARG A 487 -20.59 6.08 -28.62
N SER A 488 -21.31 5.46 -29.56
CA SER A 488 -22.63 5.95 -29.99
C SER A 488 -23.64 5.89 -28.86
N GLU A 489 -23.63 4.81 -28.07
CA GLU A 489 -24.53 4.63 -26.93
C GLU A 489 -24.22 5.63 -25.81
N VAL A 490 -22.93 5.86 -25.52
CA VAL A 490 -22.51 6.85 -24.52
C VAL A 490 -22.90 8.26 -24.96
N GLU A 491 -22.64 8.63 -26.22
CA GLU A 491 -23.00 9.95 -26.74
C GLU A 491 -24.51 10.16 -26.73
N ASP A 492 -25.30 9.15 -27.14
CA ASP A 492 -26.75 9.26 -27.08
C ASP A 492 -27.22 9.38 -25.63
N LEU A 493 -26.74 8.54 -24.70
CA LEU A 493 -27.12 8.56 -23.28
C LEU A 493 -26.84 9.90 -22.59
N MET A 494 -25.86 10.68 -23.07
CA MET A 494 -25.51 11.99 -22.51
C MET A 494 -26.38 13.15 -23.07
N LEU A 495 -27.32 12.88 -23.98
CA LEU A 495 -28.31 13.85 -24.46
C LEU A 495 -29.53 13.87 -23.51
N LEU A 496 -29.52 14.84 -22.59
CA LEU A 496 -30.52 14.97 -21.52
C LEU A 496 -31.93 15.27 -22.06
N GLU A 497 -32.02 16.00 -23.17
CA GLU A 497 -33.28 16.36 -23.81
C GLU A 497 -34.10 15.17 -24.30
N LYS A 498 -33.46 14.00 -24.48
CA LYS A 498 -34.13 12.76 -24.88
C LYS A 498 -34.52 11.88 -23.70
N ASP A 499 -34.21 12.26 -22.46
CA ASP A 499 -34.35 11.35 -21.31
C ASP A 499 -35.78 10.86 -21.10
N ALA A 500 -36.78 11.71 -21.33
CA ALA A 500 -38.19 11.36 -21.20
C ALA A 500 -38.70 10.38 -22.28
N GLU A 501 -37.97 10.23 -23.39
CA GLU A 501 -38.34 9.36 -24.52
C GLU A 501 -37.68 7.97 -24.44
N ARG A 502 -36.74 7.77 -23.49
CA ARG A 502 -36.01 6.51 -23.33
C ARG A 502 -36.84 5.47 -22.57
N GLU A 503 -36.60 4.19 -22.87
CA GLU A 503 -37.17 3.08 -22.09
C GLU A 503 -36.76 3.13 -20.60
N ILE A 504 -35.58 3.68 -20.30
CA ILE A 504 -35.05 3.83 -18.94
C ILE A 504 -35.49 5.14 -18.25
N ALA A 505 -36.44 5.91 -18.81
CA ALA A 505 -36.87 7.20 -18.27
C ALA A 505 -37.23 7.17 -16.76
N PRO A 506 -37.99 6.19 -16.24
CA PRO A 506 -38.29 6.14 -14.80
C PRO A 506 -37.03 5.99 -13.93
N LEU A 507 -36.01 5.28 -14.43
CA LEU A 507 -34.75 5.07 -13.72
C LEU A 507 -33.90 6.34 -13.73
N LEU A 508 -33.98 7.14 -14.81
CA LEU A 508 -33.32 8.44 -14.91
C LEU A 508 -34.01 9.50 -14.03
N GLU A 509 -35.32 9.39 -13.81
CA GLU A 509 -36.07 10.23 -12.88
C GLU A 509 -35.61 9.97 -11.43
N LEU A 510 -35.58 8.70 -10.99
CA LEU A 510 -35.03 8.32 -9.67
C LEU A 510 -33.60 8.83 -9.47
N LEU A 511 -32.79 8.75 -10.52
CA LEU A 511 -31.41 9.21 -10.48
C LEU A 511 -31.32 10.75 -10.34
N SER A 512 -32.25 11.47 -10.96
CA SER A 512 -32.38 12.93 -10.85
C SER A 512 -32.87 13.39 -9.48
N GLU A 513 -33.83 12.68 -8.87
CA GLU A 513 -34.28 12.91 -7.49
C GLU A 513 -33.11 12.75 -6.50
N ARG A 514 -32.33 11.68 -6.67
CA ARG A 514 -31.11 11.44 -5.90
C ARG A 514 -30.10 12.58 -6.05
N SER A 515 -29.82 13.03 -7.28
CA SER A 515 -28.90 14.16 -7.52
C SER A 515 -29.41 15.46 -6.88
N TYR A 516 -30.71 15.73 -6.96
CA TYR A 516 -31.32 16.88 -6.27
C TYR A 516 -31.09 16.85 -4.75
N ALA A 517 -31.30 15.69 -4.12
CA ALA A 517 -31.03 15.50 -2.70
C ALA A 517 -29.53 15.62 -2.37
N ASN A 518 -28.67 14.97 -3.17
CA ASN A 518 -27.22 15.00 -3.00
C ASN A 518 -26.65 16.41 -3.08
N LYS A 519 -27.15 17.26 -3.98
CA LYS A 519 -26.64 18.63 -4.17
C LYS A 519 -26.68 19.48 -2.90
N THR A 520 -27.72 19.33 -2.08
CA THR A 520 -27.84 20.04 -0.80
C THR A 520 -26.77 19.57 0.18
N ILE A 521 -26.53 18.26 0.25
CA ILE A 521 -25.53 17.68 1.15
C ILE A 521 -24.11 17.95 0.64
N ALA A 522 -23.86 17.85 -0.67
CA ALA A 522 -22.59 18.17 -1.30
C ALA A 522 -22.18 19.63 -1.03
N ALA A 523 -23.13 20.57 -1.11
CA ALA A 523 -22.88 21.95 -0.71
C ALA A 523 -22.51 22.09 0.78
N SER A 524 -23.15 21.30 1.67
CA SER A 524 -22.86 21.33 3.11
C SER A 524 -21.47 20.78 3.49
N LEU A 525 -20.89 19.90 2.66
CA LEU A 525 -19.55 19.37 2.85
C LEU A 525 -18.45 20.45 2.71
N ASN A 526 -18.77 21.58 2.06
CA ASN A 526 -17.91 22.74 1.88
C ASN A 526 -16.49 22.39 1.39
N VAL A 527 -16.41 21.58 0.32
CA VAL A 527 -15.15 21.21 -0.35
C VAL A 527 -15.17 21.74 -1.76
N GLN A 528 -14.08 22.39 -2.17
CA GLN A 528 -13.89 22.98 -3.50
C GLN A 528 -12.90 22.15 -4.32
N TYR A 529 -12.98 22.24 -5.65
CA TYR A 529 -12.16 21.43 -6.56
C TYR A 529 -10.64 21.59 -6.32
N GLU A 530 -10.22 22.79 -5.92
CA GLU A 530 -8.83 23.14 -5.61
C GLU A 530 -8.32 22.53 -4.29
N ASP A 531 -9.22 22.06 -3.42
CA ASP A 531 -8.84 21.50 -2.13
C ASP A 531 -8.09 20.17 -2.30
N LYS A 532 -7.01 20.01 -1.53
CA LYS A 532 -6.15 18.81 -1.57
C LYS A 532 -6.91 17.51 -1.34
N GLU A 533 -8.01 17.53 -0.58
CA GLU A 533 -8.83 16.36 -0.26
C GLU A 533 -9.99 16.10 -1.22
N PHE A 534 -10.36 17.08 -2.05
CA PHE A 534 -11.54 17.02 -2.92
C PHE A 534 -11.56 15.78 -3.78
N HIS A 535 -10.45 15.53 -4.49
CA HIS A 535 -10.35 14.41 -5.42
C HIS A 535 -10.61 13.06 -4.74
N ASN A 536 -10.05 12.87 -3.54
CA ASN A 536 -10.18 11.61 -2.80
C ASN A 536 -11.59 11.44 -2.22
N LEU A 537 -12.23 12.52 -1.78
CA LEU A 537 -13.60 12.50 -1.24
C LEU A 537 -14.61 12.17 -2.34
N VAL A 538 -14.61 12.93 -3.43
CA VAL A 538 -15.54 12.75 -4.54
C VAL A 538 -15.36 11.37 -5.18
N PHE A 539 -14.11 10.93 -5.37
CA PHE A 539 -13.82 9.56 -5.80
C PHE A 539 -14.42 8.53 -4.84
N SER A 540 -14.27 8.72 -3.53
CA SER A 540 -14.80 7.79 -2.54
C SER A 540 -16.34 7.71 -2.58
N TYR A 541 -17.05 8.82 -2.77
CA TYR A 541 -18.51 8.80 -2.89
C TYR A 541 -18.98 8.06 -4.14
N ILE A 542 -18.38 8.36 -5.30
CA ILE A 542 -18.69 7.67 -6.56
C ILE A 542 -18.36 6.18 -6.46
N HIS A 543 -17.21 5.84 -5.87
CA HIS A 543 -16.80 4.46 -5.62
C HIS A 543 -17.84 3.70 -4.78
N MET A 544 -18.35 4.36 -3.73
CA MET A 544 -19.37 3.78 -2.87
C MET A 544 -20.72 3.61 -3.58
N MET A 545 -21.11 4.51 -4.48
CA MET A 545 -22.27 4.35 -5.35
C MET A 545 -22.09 3.15 -6.30
N HIS A 546 -20.93 3.01 -6.94
CA HIS A 546 -20.63 1.87 -7.83
C HIS A 546 -20.66 0.53 -7.08
N ASN A 547 -20.15 0.51 -5.83
CA ASN A 547 -20.24 -0.67 -4.97
C ASN A 547 -21.69 -1.12 -4.72
N ARG A 548 -22.63 -0.17 -4.62
CA ARG A 548 -24.05 -0.44 -4.38
C ARG A 548 -24.77 -0.94 -5.64
N ILE A 549 -24.46 -0.35 -6.79
CA ILE A 549 -25.04 -0.69 -8.11
C ILE A 549 -24.56 -2.07 -8.61
N PHE A 550 -23.24 -2.31 -8.60
CA PHE A 550 -22.66 -3.51 -9.17
C PHE A 550 -22.53 -4.62 -8.11
N ASN A 551 -23.18 -5.74 -8.34
CA ASN A 551 -23.09 -6.90 -7.45
C ASN A 551 -21.82 -7.73 -7.66
N ALA A 552 -21.21 -7.66 -8.85
CA ALA A 552 -19.99 -8.37 -9.22
C ALA A 552 -18.99 -7.47 -9.97
N LYS A 553 -17.70 -7.77 -9.81
CA LYS A 553 -16.57 -7.11 -10.50
C LYS A 553 -16.63 -5.57 -10.43
N GLN A 554 -16.99 -5.03 -9.27
CA GLN A 554 -17.26 -3.59 -9.05
C GLN A 554 -16.10 -2.72 -9.55
N ARG A 555 -14.89 -3.02 -9.10
CA ARG A 555 -13.67 -2.26 -9.44
C ARG A 555 -13.36 -2.25 -10.94
N HIS A 556 -13.67 -3.33 -11.65
CA HIS A 556 -13.50 -3.39 -13.11
C HIS A 556 -14.57 -2.58 -13.83
N ASN A 557 -15.83 -2.64 -13.39
CA ASN A 557 -16.90 -1.84 -13.97
C ASN A 557 -16.63 -0.35 -13.76
N GLU A 558 -16.25 0.05 -12.55
CA GLU A 558 -15.86 1.42 -12.20
C GLU A 558 -14.75 1.96 -13.10
N PHE A 559 -13.68 1.19 -13.32
CA PHE A 559 -12.61 1.58 -14.24
C PHE A 559 -13.15 1.87 -15.65
N ILE A 560 -13.99 0.98 -16.19
CA ILE A 560 -14.56 1.17 -17.52
C ILE A 560 -15.44 2.42 -17.58
N ILE A 561 -16.25 2.69 -16.56
CA ILE A 561 -17.10 3.90 -16.50
C ILE A 561 -16.25 5.18 -16.58
N TYR A 562 -15.18 5.27 -15.79
CA TYR A 562 -14.26 6.41 -15.84
C TYR A 562 -13.57 6.56 -17.21
N GLU A 563 -13.13 5.45 -17.81
CA GLU A 563 -12.51 5.47 -19.14
C GLU A 563 -13.48 5.96 -20.23
N LEU A 564 -14.75 5.53 -20.18
CA LEU A 564 -15.79 5.98 -21.11
C LEU A 564 -16.07 7.48 -20.95
N LEU A 565 -16.26 7.96 -19.71
CA LEU A 565 -16.53 9.37 -19.43
C LEU A 565 -15.36 10.27 -19.80
N SER A 566 -14.13 9.89 -19.45
CA SER A 566 -12.94 10.70 -19.79
C SER A 566 -12.84 10.94 -21.29
N ARG A 567 -13.03 9.89 -22.09
CA ARG A 567 -12.99 9.98 -23.56
C ARG A 567 -14.17 10.77 -24.12
N HIS A 568 -15.36 10.60 -23.55
CA HIS A 568 -16.55 11.35 -23.93
C HIS A 568 -16.34 12.85 -23.71
N TYR A 569 -15.94 13.28 -22.50
CA TYR A 569 -15.70 14.70 -22.21
C TYR A 569 -14.61 15.30 -23.08
N LYS A 570 -13.47 14.61 -23.26
CA LYS A 570 -12.38 15.08 -24.16
C LYS A 570 -12.89 15.26 -25.60
N SER A 571 -13.68 14.31 -26.10
CA SER A 571 -14.26 14.39 -27.44
C SER A 571 -15.26 15.53 -27.57
N PHE A 572 -16.06 15.78 -26.55
CA PHE A 572 -17.04 16.87 -26.52
C PHE A 572 -16.38 18.25 -26.43
N ILE A 573 -15.35 18.40 -25.57
CA ILE A 573 -14.52 19.62 -25.49
C ILE A 573 -13.87 19.91 -26.84
N ALA A 574 -13.29 18.89 -27.50
CA ALA A 574 -12.67 19.06 -28.81
C ALA A 574 -13.68 19.55 -29.86
N ARG A 575 -14.88 18.96 -29.93
CA ARG A 575 -15.96 19.40 -30.83
C ARG A 575 -16.38 20.85 -30.59
N LYS A 576 -16.61 21.23 -29.33
CA LYS A 576 -16.95 22.61 -28.95
C LYS A 576 -15.88 23.62 -29.33
N LYS A 577 -14.59 23.24 -29.31
CA LYS A 577 -13.49 24.11 -29.76
C LYS A 577 -13.51 24.33 -31.28
N TYR A 578 -13.79 23.28 -32.06
CA TYR A 578 -13.89 23.40 -33.52
C TYR A 578 -15.12 24.21 -33.97
N GLU A 579 -16.25 24.10 -33.28
CA GLU A 579 -17.46 24.89 -33.58
C GLU A 579 -17.31 26.39 -33.26
N LYS A 580 -16.38 26.77 -32.37
CA LYS A 580 -16.11 28.15 -31.97
C LYS A 580 -15.07 28.87 -32.84
N ILE A 581 -14.45 28.20 -33.81
CA ILE A 581 -13.52 28.84 -34.76
C ILE A 581 -14.38 29.37 -35.94
N PRO A 582 -14.55 30.70 -36.11
CA PRO A 582 -15.20 31.22 -37.30
C PRO A 582 -14.31 30.92 -38.51
N VAL A 583 -14.91 30.39 -39.58
CA VAL A 583 -14.27 30.26 -40.90
C VAL A 583 -14.08 31.65 -41.51
#